data_AF-A0A094C0I8-F1
#
_entry.id   AF-A0A094C0I8-F1
#
_cell.length_a   1.000
_cell.length_b   1.000
_cell.length_c   1.000
_cell.angle_alpha   90.00
_cell.angle_beta   90.00
_cell.angle_gamma   90.00
#
_symmetry.space_group_name_H-M   'P 1'
#
loop_
_entity.id
_entity.type
_entity.pdbx_description
1 polymer ?
#
loop_
_entity_poly.entity_id
_entity_poly.type
_entity_poly.pdbx_seq_one_letter_code
_entity_poly.pdbx_strand_id
1 'polypeptide(L)'
;MSTSTSSLPPINVSSNSDPEIITTALPSLLERWTLTSTNAGLQRSFKFKTFKKTWAFMDAVAAEAARTRHHPEWSNVYNTTLIRWTTHHPAGLSEADVQMAAFCDSCAAEHGELPAEKPTAAVGTDGPTCGDPLEALADGVVVEGGECCI
;
A
#
# COMPACT_ATOMS: atom_id res chain seq x y z
N MET A 1 -27.33 -23.72 4.68
CA MET A 1 -26.28 -22.80 5.20
C MET A 1 -25.33 -22.53 4.04
N SER A 2 -25.55 -21.42 3.33
CA SER A 2 -24.77 -21.07 2.15
C SER A 2 -23.52 -20.34 2.62
N THR A 3 -22.38 -21.03 2.64
CA THR A 3 -21.08 -20.39 2.78
C THR A 3 -20.80 -19.65 1.49
N SER A 4 -20.91 -18.31 1.51
CA SER A 4 -20.37 -17.46 0.46
C SER A 4 -18.86 -17.64 0.44
N THR A 5 -18.37 -18.46 -0.48
CA THR A 5 -16.96 -18.48 -0.84
C THR A 5 -16.66 -17.16 -1.53
N SER A 6 -16.15 -16.18 -0.78
CA SER A 6 -15.61 -14.96 -1.36
C SER A 6 -14.40 -15.39 -2.21
N SER A 7 -14.59 -15.43 -3.53
CA SER A 7 -13.51 -15.67 -4.49
C SER A 7 -12.54 -14.51 -4.38
N LEU A 8 -11.27 -14.79 -4.12
CA LEU A 8 -10.23 -13.78 -4.13
C LEU A 8 -10.16 -13.11 -5.51
N PRO A 9 -9.90 -11.79 -5.57
CA PRO A 9 -9.67 -11.10 -6.83
C PRO A 9 -8.46 -11.71 -7.57
N PRO A 10 -8.41 -11.61 -8.90
CA PRO A 10 -7.25 -12.07 -9.66
C PRO A 10 -6.01 -11.30 -9.24
N ILE A 11 -4.93 -12.03 -8.89
CA ILE A 11 -3.63 -11.47 -8.52
C ILE A 11 -2.56 -11.86 -9.53
N ASN A 12 -1.60 -10.97 -9.76
CA ASN A 12 -0.43 -11.21 -10.58
C ASN A 12 0.77 -11.44 -9.65
N VAL A 13 1.11 -12.71 -9.40
CA VAL A 13 2.17 -13.11 -8.47
C VAL A 13 3.53 -13.13 -9.17
N SER A 14 4.55 -12.58 -8.51
CA SER A 14 5.93 -12.64 -9.01
C SER A 14 6.46 -14.07 -9.02
N SER A 15 7.24 -14.43 -10.04
CA SER A 15 7.77 -15.79 -10.20
C SER A 15 8.79 -16.22 -9.14
N ASN A 16 9.24 -15.30 -8.28
CA ASN A 16 10.15 -15.58 -7.17
C ASN A 16 9.43 -15.93 -5.85
N SER A 17 8.10 -16.00 -5.86
CA SER A 17 7.27 -16.16 -4.66
C SER A 17 6.28 -17.32 -4.81
N ASP A 18 5.85 -17.89 -3.68
CA ASP A 18 4.82 -18.92 -3.66
C ASP A 18 3.41 -18.31 -3.69
N PRO A 19 2.60 -18.60 -4.73
CA PRO A 19 1.22 -18.12 -4.81
C PRO A 19 0.34 -18.55 -3.63
N GLU A 20 0.60 -19.70 -3.01
CA GLU A 20 -0.20 -20.20 -1.89
C GLU A 20 0.00 -19.35 -0.62
N ILE A 21 1.24 -18.95 -0.35
CA ILE A 21 1.59 -18.08 0.79
C ILE A 21 0.89 -16.73 0.63
N ILE A 22 0.98 -16.14 -0.56
CA ILE A 22 0.36 -14.85 -0.87
C ILE A 22 -1.16 -14.96 -0.74
N THR A 23 -1.77 -15.96 -1.38
CA THR A 23 -3.23 -16.18 -1.38
C THR A 23 -3.79 -16.39 0.03
N THR A 24 -2.99 -16.98 0.93
CA THR A 24 -3.37 -17.20 2.34
C THR A 24 -3.30 -15.93 3.17
N ALA A 25 -2.31 -15.07 2.96
CA ALA A 25 -2.10 -13.84 3.74
C ALA A 25 -2.93 -12.64 3.24
N LEU A 26 -3.25 -12.62 1.94
CA LEU A 26 -3.93 -11.51 1.29
C LEU A 26 -5.31 -11.16 1.87
N PRO A 27 -6.20 -12.11 2.22
CA PRO A 27 -7.55 -11.79 2.70
C PRO A 27 -7.56 -10.82 3.89
N SER A 28 -6.65 -11.02 4.86
CA SER A 28 -6.53 -10.14 6.04
C SER A 28 -6.00 -8.75 5.69
N LEU A 29 -5.08 -8.65 4.73
CA LEU A 29 -4.56 -7.35 4.30
C LEU A 29 -5.60 -6.56 3.53
N LEU A 30 -6.42 -7.23 2.70
CA LEU A 30 -7.46 -6.59 1.89
C LEU A 30 -8.61 -5.96 2.71
N GLU A 31 -8.63 -6.14 4.04
CA GLU A 31 -9.53 -5.37 4.91
C GLU A 31 -9.17 -3.88 4.95
N ARG A 32 -7.89 -3.54 4.72
CA ARG A 32 -7.38 -2.17 4.82
C ARG A 32 -6.53 -1.73 3.62
N TRP A 33 -6.00 -2.69 2.86
CA TRP A 33 -5.21 -2.48 1.65
C TRP A 33 -6.07 -2.74 0.42
N THR A 34 -5.68 -2.13 -0.69
CA THR A 34 -6.26 -2.40 -2.01
C THR A 34 -5.19 -2.94 -2.95
N LEU A 35 -5.57 -3.85 -3.85
CA LEU A 35 -4.70 -4.21 -4.97
C LEU A 35 -4.49 -2.99 -5.87
N THR A 36 -3.30 -2.89 -6.44
CA THR A 36 -3.01 -1.92 -7.50
C THR A 36 -3.83 -2.23 -8.74
N SER A 37 -3.96 -1.26 -9.66
CA SER A 37 -4.70 -1.44 -10.93
C SER A 37 -4.18 -2.60 -11.79
N THR A 38 -2.90 -2.96 -11.63
CA THR A 38 -2.24 -4.07 -12.33
C THR A 38 -2.38 -5.42 -11.59
N ASN A 39 -2.99 -5.43 -10.40
CA ASN A 39 -3.04 -6.55 -9.47
C ASN A 39 -1.67 -7.15 -9.13
N ALA A 40 -0.60 -6.39 -9.32
CA ALA A 40 0.79 -6.80 -9.10
C ALA A 40 1.39 -6.20 -7.82
N GLY A 41 0.57 -5.55 -7.00
CA GLY A 41 1.01 -4.89 -5.78
C GLY A 41 -0.15 -4.58 -4.85
N LEU A 42 0.20 -4.03 -3.69
CA LEU A 42 -0.72 -3.56 -2.65
C LEU A 42 -0.49 -2.08 -2.40
N GLN A 43 -1.57 -1.34 -2.17
CA GLN A 43 -1.47 0.07 -1.80
C GLN A 43 -2.45 0.45 -0.69
N ARG A 44 -2.05 1.46 0.09
CA ARG A 44 -2.84 1.99 1.20
C ARG A 44 -2.37 3.38 1.63
N SER A 45 -3.33 4.24 1.97
CA SER A 45 -3.08 5.52 2.62
C SER A 45 -3.12 5.43 4.15
N PHE A 46 -2.13 6.02 4.80
CA PHE A 46 -1.99 6.15 6.25
C PHE A 46 -2.13 7.62 6.65
N LYS A 47 -2.88 7.90 7.72
CA LYS A 47 -3.11 9.27 8.22
C LYS A 47 -2.77 9.37 9.70
N PHE A 48 -2.05 10.41 10.09
CA PHE A 48 -1.65 10.65 11.48
C PHE A 48 -2.06 12.06 11.95
N LYS A 49 -1.86 12.35 13.24
CA LYS A 49 -2.24 13.65 13.82
C LYS A 49 -1.39 14.82 13.30
N THR A 50 -0.11 14.59 12.98
CA THR A 50 0.84 15.65 12.60
C THR A 50 1.87 15.12 11.61
N PHE A 51 2.48 16.02 10.83
CA PHE A 51 3.61 15.68 9.95
C PHE A 51 4.74 14.94 10.69
N LYS A 52 5.08 15.37 11.92
CA LYS A 52 6.14 14.71 12.71
C LYS A 52 5.81 13.25 13.05
N LYS A 53 4.54 12.94 13.31
CA LYS A 53 4.09 11.56 13.55
C LYS A 53 4.12 10.72 12.27
N THR A 54 3.66 11.29 11.17
CA THR A 54 3.77 10.68 9.84
C THR A 54 5.21 10.37 9.47
N TRP A 55 6.13 11.34 9.66
CA TRP A 55 7.54 11.15 9.38
C TRP A 55 8.19 10.07 10.25
N ALA A 56 7.83 9.98 11.54
CA ALA A 56 8.34 8.92 12.41
C ALA A 56 7.91 7.52 11.93
N PHE A 57 6.66 7.39 11.48
CA PHE A 57 6.18 6.16 10.84
C PHE A 57 6.96 5.84 9.55
N MET A 58 7.14 6.84 8.68
CA MET A 58 7.91 6.69 7.44
C MET A 58 9.37 6.28 7.71
N ASP A 59 10.02 6.86 8.73
CA ASP A 59 11.40 6.53 9.13
C ASP A 59 11.52 5.07 9.58
N ALA A 60 10.55 4.58 10.37
CA ALA A 60 10.50 3.17 10.76
C ALA A 60 10.28 2.22 9.57
N VAL A 61 9.42 2.60 8.62
CA VAL A 61 9.24 1.85 7.36
C VAL A 61 10.51 1.85 6.51
N ALA A 62 11.22 2.97 6.43
CA ALA A 62 12.48 3.06 5.70
C ALA A 62 13.58 2.17 6.31
N ALA A 63 13.66 2.11 7.65
CA ALA A 63 14.60 1.24 8.33
C ALA A 63 14.34 -0.25 8.04
N GLU A 64 13.06 -0.66 8.06
CA GLU A 64 12.67 -2.02 7.74
C GLU A 64 12.88 -2.35 6.26
N ALA A 65 12.53 -1.43 5.35
CA ALA A 65 12.77 -1.56 3.91
C ALA A 65 14.26 -1.81 3.59
N ALA A 66 15.16 -1.07 4.25
CA ALA A 66 16.59 -1.27 4.12
C ALA A 66 17.03 -2.65 4.64
N ARG A 67 16.42 -3.14 5.74
CA ARG A 67 16.72 -4.45 6.33
C ARG A 67 16.25 -5.61 5.44
N THR A 68 15.08 -5.49 4.82
CA THR A 68 14.49 -6.49 3.92
C THR A 68 15.00 -6.36 2.48
N ARG A 69 15.67 -5.25 2.15
CA ARG A 69 16.09 -4.88 0.80
C ARG A 69 14.90 -4.80 -0.16
N HIS A 70 13.78 -4.29 0.33
CA HIS A 70 12.54 -4.11 -0.43
C HIS A 70 11.99 -2.72 -0.14
N HIS A 71 11.92 -1.86 -1.16
CA HIS A 71 11.59 -0.45 -1.00
C HIS A 71 10.18 -0.13 -1.50
N PRO A 72 9.46 0.79 -0.83
CA PRO A 72 8.12 1.15 -1.26
C PRO A 72 8.17 2.19 -2.38
N GLU A 73 7.11 2.22 -3.16
CA GLU A 73 6.67 3.43 -3.85
C GLU A 73 5.79 4.23 -2.88
N TRP A 74 6.06 5.50 -2.63
CA TRP A 74 5.22 6.29 -1.73
C TRP A 74 5.12 7.77 -2.12
N SER A 75 4.04 8.40 -1.68
CA SER A 75 3.86 9.84 -1.75
C SER A 75 3.37 10.35 -0.39
N ASN A 76 3.82 11.53 0.01
CA ASN A 76 3.49 12.10 1.32
C ASN A 76 3.04 13.55 1.19
N VAL A 77 1.88 13.86 1.79
CA VAL A 77 1.35 15.21 1.89
C VAL A 77 0.98 15.48 3.35
N TYR A 78 1.79 16.29 4.01
CA TYR A 78 1.65 16.66 5.43
C TYR A 78 1.48 15.44 6.34
N ASN A 79 0.25 15.13 6.76
CA ASN A 79 -0.02 14.07 7.73
C ASN A 79 -0.55 12.78 7.11
N THR A 80 -0.56 12.70 5.78
CA THR A 80 -1.04 11.54 5.03
C THR A 80 0.06 11.00 4.10
N THR A 81 0.29 9.70 4.15
CA THR A 81 1.25 9.00 3.29
C THR A 81 0.54 7.85 2.57
N LEU A 82 0.59 7.85 1.25
CA LEU A 82 0.22 6.70 0.44
C LEU A 82 1.45 5.83 0.26
N ILE A 83 1.32 4.54 0.55
CA ILE A 83 2.38 3.54 0.35
C ILE A 83 1.86 2.48 -0.61
N ARG A 84 2.70 2.13 -1.59
CA ARG A 84 2.50 1.03 -2.50
C ARG A 84 3.71 0.10 -2.46
N TRP A 85 3.41 -1.19 -2.33
CA TRP A 85 4.37 -2.29 -2.36
C TRP A 85 4.13 -3.09 -3.64
N THR A 86 5.16 -3.22 -4.46
CA THR A 86 5.17 -4.05 -5.65
C THR A 86 6.59 -4.56 -5.88
N THR A 87 6.73 -5.74 -6.49
CA THR A 87 8.05 -6.24 -6.90
C THR A 87 8.27 -5.94 -8.38
N HIS A 88 9.33 -5.20 -8.69
CA HIS A 88 9.65 -4.82 -10.07
C HIS A 88 10.35 -5.94 -10.84
N HIS A 89 11.12 -6.79 -10.17
CA HIS A 89 11.85 -7.88 -10.82
C HIS A 89 12.00 -9.14 -9.93
N PRO A 90 11.51 -10.30 -10.39
CA PRO A 90 10.54 -10.47 -11.47
C PRO A 90 9.24 -9.70 -11.16
N ALA A 91 8.61 -9.13 -12.18
CA ALA A 91 7.43 -8.28 -11.98
C ALA A 91 6.26 -9.06 -11.38
N GLY A 92 5.61 -8.51 -10.35
CA GLY A 92 4.43 -9.11 -9.70
C GLY A 92 4.36 -8.81 -8.21
N LEU A 93 3.28 -9.24 -7.58
CA LEU A 93 3.11 -9.24 -6.13
C LEU A 93 3.95 -10.38 -5.54
N SER A 94 4.81 -10.07 -4.58
CA SER A 94 5.68 -11.04 -3.91
C SER A 94 5.34 -11.22 -2.43
N GLU A 95 5.98 -12.20 -1.80
CA GLU A 95 5.96 -12.36 -0.34
C GLU A 95 6.54 -11.14 0.40
N ALA A 96 7.52 -10.46 -0.19
CA ALA A 96 8.12 -9.26 0.40
C ALA A 96 7.11 -8.10 0.46
N ASP A 97 6.26 -7.97 -0.57
CA ASP A 97 5.18 -6.97 -0.59
C ASP A 97 4.17 -7.21 0.54
N VAL A 98 3.78 -8.48 0.73
CA VAL A 98 2.86 -8.90 1.80
C VAL A 98 3.48 -8.67 3.18
N GLN A 99 4.76 -9.02 3.35
CA GLN A 99 5.49 -8.82 4.60
C GLN A 99 5.60 -7.33 4.97
N MET A 100 5.97 -6.49 4.00
CA MET A 100 6.10 -5.06 4.23
C MET A 100 4.75 -4.37 4.46
N ALA A 101 3.69 -4.81 3.79
CA ALA A 101 2.33 -4.34 4.08
C ALA A 101 1.90 -4.67 5.53
N ALA A 102 2.13 -5.90 5.99
CA ALA A 102 1.86 -6.31 7.38
C ALA A 102 2.71 -5.54 8.41
N PHE A 103 3.97 -5.26 8.07
CA PHE A 103 4.84 -4.41 8.89
C PHE A 103 4.29 -2.98 8.99
N CYS A 104 3.88 -2.37 7.88
CA CYS A 104 3.27 -1.05 7.88
C CYS A 104 2.03 -0.98 8.77
N ASP A 105 1.18 -2.01 8.79
CA ASP A 105 0.01 -2.06 9.67
C ASP A 105 0.37 -2.04 11.14
N SER A 106 1.36 -2.87 11.53
CA SER A 106 1.85 -2.96 12.91
C SER A 106 2.51 -1.63 13.33
N CYS A 107 3.38 -1.11 12.47
CA CYS A 107 4.11 0.14 12.69
C CYS A 107 3.15 1.34 12.80
N ALA A 108 2.12 1.42 11.94
CA ALA A 108 1.14 2.50 11.97
C ALA A 108 0.35 2.51 13.28
N ALA A 109 -0.03 1.34 13.80
CA ALA A 109 -0.72 1.22 15.08
C ALA A 109 0.14 1.76 16.24
N GLU A 110 1.43 1.42 16.28
CA GLU A 110 2.38 1.91 17.29
C GLU A 110 2.58 3.43 17.22
N HIS A 111 2.54 4.00 16.01
CA HIS A 111 2.72 5.43 15.79
C HIS A 111 1.45 6.26 16.02
N GLY A 112 0.31 5.61 16.26
CA GLY A 112 -0.97 6.25 16.52
C GLY A 112 -1.67 6.71 15.25
N GLU A 113 -1.79 5.81 14.28
CA GLU A 113 -2.63 6.00 13.09
C GLU A 113 -4.03 6.46 13.49
N LEU A 114 -4.55 7.46 12.77
CA LEU A 114 -5.94 7.85 12.90
C LEU A 114 -6.83 6.81 12.19
N PRO A 115 -8.04 6.52 12.70
CA PRO A 115 -8.98 5.66 12.01
C PRO A 115 -9.20 6.16 10.58
N ALA A 116 -9.28 5.23 9.62
CA ALA A 116 -9.66 5.58 8.26
C ALA A 116 -11.04 6.28 8.30
N GLU A 117 -11.08 7.57 7.97
CA GLU A 117 -12.35 8.27 7.81
C GLU A 117 -13.07 7.59 6.65
N LYS A 118 -14.27 7.04 6.91
CA LYS A 118 -15.18 6.68 5.82
C LYS A 118 -15.35 7.93 4.96
N PRO A 119 -15.29 7.85 3.61
CA PRO A 119 -15.55 8.99 2.76
C PRO A 119 -16.91 9.59 3.13
N THR A 120 -16.90 10.71 3.84
CA THR A 120 -18.11 11.39 4.25
C THR A 120 -18.62 12.10 3.03
N ALA A 121 -19.69 11.57 2.43
CA ALA A 121 -20.43 12.23 1.38
C ALA A 121 -20.98 13.56 1.90
N ALA A 122 -20.34 14.68 1.54
CA ALA A 122 -20.99 15.95 1.20
C ALA A 122 -19.94 17.04 0.93
N VAL A 123 -19.93 17.55 -0.31
CA VAL A 123 -20.35 18.93 -0.70
C VAL A 123 -19.85 19.11 -2.14
N GLY A 124 -20.79 19.32 -3.06
CA GLY A 124 -20.54 19.25 -4.51
C GLY A 124 -19.79 20.45 -5.10
N THR A 125 -19.23 20.23 -6.29
CA THR A 125 -19.57 20.92 -7.55
C THR A 125 -19.01 20.09 -8.70
N ASP A 126 -19.77 20.01 -9.79
CA ASP A 126 -19.47 19.26 -11.01
C ASP A 126 -18.08 19.57 -11.58
N GLY A 127 -17.24 18.55 -11.69
CA GLY A 127 -15.94 18.58 -12.35
C GLY A 127 -15.50 17.15 -12.67
N PRO A 128 -14.68 16.93 -13.72
CA PRO A 128 -14.22 15.59 -14.07
C PRO A 128 -13.51 15.01 -12.86
N THR A 129 -13.80 13.77 -12.48
CA THR A 129 -13.16 13.11 -11.35
C THR A 129 -11.68 12.96 -11.65
N CYS A 130 -10.90 14.00 -11.31
CA CYS A 130 -9.46 13.89 -11.15
C CYS A 130 -9.27 12.84 -10.06
N GLY A 131 -8.49 11.79 -10.34
CA GLY A 131 -8.20 10.75 -9.36
C GLY A 131 -7.67 11.34 -8.05
N ASP A 132 -7.58 10.51 -6.99
CA ASP A 132 -7.00 10.95 -5.72
C ASP A 132 -5.63 11.62 -5.99
N PRO A 133 -5.45 12.91 -5.63
CA PRO A 133 -4.22 13.63 -5.92
C PRO A 133 -2.96 12.93 -5.39
N LEU A 134 -3.09 12.17 -4.30
CA LEU A 134 -1.97 11.46 -3.69
C LEU A 134 -1.57 10.22 -4.49
N GLU A 135 -2.56 9.51 -5.05
CA GLU A 135 -2.35 8.41 -6.00
C GLU A 135 -1.72 8.92 -7.29
N ALA A 136 -2.25 10.01 -7.85
CA ALA A 136 -1.70 10.62 -9.06
C ALA A 136 -0.24 11.08 -8.85
N LEU A 137 0.09 11.60 -7.67
CA LEU A 137 1.47 11.93 -7.29
C LEU A 137 2.35 10.68 -7.19
N ALA A 138 1.86 9.59 -6.59
CA ALA A 138 2.61 8.34 -6.51
C ALA A 138 2.87 7.79 -7.92
N ASP A 139 1.86 7.70 -8.77
CA ASP A 139 1.99 7.21 -10.14
C ASP A 139 2.97 8.05 -10.96
N GLY A 140 2.93 9.38 -10.83
CA GLY A 140 3.87 10.27 -11.51
C GLY A 140 5.32 10.08 -11.06
N VAL A 141 5.57 10.00 -9.74
CA VAL A 141 6.92 9.86 -9.18
C VAL A 141 7.55 8.52 -9.53
N VAL A 142 6.75 7.44 -9.52
CA VAL A 142 7.22 6.08 -9.82
C VAL A 142 7.77 5.97 -11.24
N VAL A 143 7.12 6.64 -12.19
CA VAL A 143 7.58 6.67 -13.60
C VAL A 143 8.95 7.34 -13.74
N GLU A 144 9.26 8.34 -12.89
CA GLU A 144 10.53 9.08 -12.96
C GLU A 144 11.65 8.49 -12.06
N GLY A 145 11.29 7.72 -11.03
CA GLY A 145 12.20 7.28 -9.96
C GLY A 145 13.21 6.17 -10.31
N GLY A 146 13.00 5.40 -11.39
CA GLY A 146 13.90 4.31 -11.79
C GLY A 146 13.85 3.06 -10.90
N GLU A 147 14.76 2.11 -11.11
CA GLU A 147 14.78 0.81 -10.40
C GLU A 147 15.14 0.98 -8.91
N CYS A 148 14.19 0.67 -8.02
CA CYS A 148 14.34 0.78 -6.56
C CYS A 148 15.18 -0.35 -5.90
N CYS A 149 15.93 -1.15 -6.66
CA CYS A 149 16.58 -2.39 -6.19
C CYS A 149 18.11 -2.33 -6.02
N ILE A 150 18.70 -1.14 -5.89
CA ILE A 150 20.17 -0.96 -5.73
C ILE A 150 20.69 -1.35 -4.34
#